data_AF-A0A1V4RHN0-F1
#
_entry.id   AF-A0A1V4RHN0-F1
#
_cell.length_a   1.000
_cell.length_b   1.000
_cell.length_c   1.000
_cell.angle_alpha   90.00
_cell.angle_beta   90.00
_cell.angle_gamma   90.00
#
_symmetry.space_group_name_H-M   'P 1'
#
loop_
_entity.id
_entity.type
_entity.pdbx_description
1 polymer ?
#
loop_
_entity_poly.entity_id
_entity_poly.type
_entity_poly.pdbx_seq_one_letter_code
_entity_poly.pdbx_strand_id
1 'polypeptide(L)'
;MVSKKIGWEITKKAFLPFLVFLCAGLSYAFYMFFIAPGVSDDFNTNAVKFIKVFFIVSVAFFVQRVVHGALSWYSENIAKFTKTRLDDELIPLFRRASNILIWAIALLVILPVFGVNISALVTTLGVSSLAVALAAKDTIANIISGLMIMIDRPFRPQDKIKLPTGEVVEVLDIGVRRSKFLSDDGSIVIVPNMDLSKSRIVNYTYGKEREKKLKS
;
A
#
# COMPACT_ATOMS: atom_id res chain seq x y z
N MET A 1 31.18 -11.85 2.76
CA MET A 1 31.59 -10.44 3.01
C MET A 1 30.61 -9.38 2.46
N VAL A 2 29.83 -9.66 1.40
CA VAL A 2 28.91 -8.68 0.77
C VAL A 2 27.66 -8.36 1.61
N SER A 3 27.09 -9.33 2.32
CA SER A 3 25.89 -9.15 3.17
C SER A 3 26.09 -8.13 4.31
N LYS A 4 27.29 -8.05 4.90
CA LYS A 4 27.61 -7.12 6.01
C LYS A 4 27.72 -5.65 5.57
N LYS A 5 28.14 -5.40 4.32
CA LYS A 5 28.24 -4.04 3.74
C LYS A 5 26.86 -3.46 3.41
N ILE A 6 25.93 -4.30 2.97
CA ILE A 6 24.56 -3.88 2.59
C ILE A 6 23.73 -3.53 3.83
N GLY A 7 23.80 -4.32 4.89
CA GLY A 7 23.12 -4.02 6.16
C GLY A 7 23.58 -2.71 6.82
N TRP A 8 24.88 -2.39 6.70
CA TRP A 8 25.48 -1.17 7.24
C TRP A 8 25.07 0.10 6.47
N GLU A 9 24.95 0.01 5.15
CA GLU A 9 24.47 1.12 4.32
C GLU A 9 23.00 1.44 4.56
N ILE A 10 22.14 0.42 4.71
CA ILE A 10 20.70 0.61 4.98
C ILE A 10 20.47 1.19 6.38
N THR A 11 21.21 0.69 7.39
CA THR A 11 21.14 1.22 8.76
C THR A 11 21.61 2.67 8.83
N LYS A 12 22.74 3.05 8.23
CA LYS A 12 23.15 4.47 8.16
C LYS A 12 22.13 5.37 7.46
N LYS A 13 21.57 4.86 6.38
CA LYS A 13 20.58 5.54 5.54
C LYS A 13 19.27 5.83 6.31
N ALA A 14 18.82 4.92 7.17
CA ALA A 14 17.64 5.10 8.03
C ALA A 14 17.95 5.83 9.35
N PHE A 15 19.17 5.68 9.88
CA PHE A 15 19.58 6.22 11.17
C PHE A 15 19.72 7.74 11.16
N LEU A 16 20.27 8.33 10.09
CA LEU A 16 20.43 9.78 9.99
C LEU A 16 19.09 10.55 10.06
N PRO A 17 18.03 10.21 9.28
CA PRO A 17 16.74 10.88 9.39
C PRO A 17 16.01 10.60 10.72
N PHE A 18 16.19 9.41 11.31
CA PHE A 18 15.68 9.13 12.65
C PHE A 18 16.31 10.07 13.69
N LEU A 19 17.63 10.26 13.61
CA LEU A 19 18.38 11.13 14.50
C LEU A 19 17.98 12.60 14.29
N VAL A 20 17.78 13.04 13.04
CA VAL A 20 17.26 14.38 12.72
C VAL A 20 15.86 14.59 13.29
N PHE A 21 14.95 13.62 13.15
CA PHE A 21 13.61 13.68 13.72
C PHE A 21 13.64 13.77 15.26
N LEU A 22 14.47 12.94 15.90
CA LEU A 22 14.62 12.90 17.35
C LEU A 22 15.23 14.22 17.87
N CYS A 23 16.25 14.75 17.20
CA CYS A 23 16.83 16.06 17.51
C CYS A 23 15.84 17.21 17.28
N ALA A 24 15.04 17.18 16.20
CA ALA A 24 14.01 18.19 15.95
C ALA A 24 12.95 18.19 17.07
N GLY A 25 12.47 17.01 17.49
CA GLY A 25 11.53 16.87 18.60
C GLY A 25 12.10 17.34 19.94
N LEU A 26 13.35 16.97 20.25
CA LEU A 26 14.03 17.43 21.47
C LEU A 26 14.27 18.94 21.46
N SER A 27 14.64 19.52 20.31
CA SER A 27 14.82 20.97 20.17
C SER A 27 13.51 21.74 20.38
N TYR A 28 12.38 21.20 19.90
CA TYR A 28 11.04 21.76 20.10
C TYR A 28 10.66 21.76 21.58
N ALA A 29 10.81 20.61 22.24
CA ALA A 29 10.50 20.45 23.66
C ALA A 29 11.36 21.35 24.55
N PHE A 30 12.67 21.45 24.23
CA PHE A 30 13.60 22.32 24.94
C PHE A 30 13.22 23.80 24.81
N TYR A 31 12.93 24.27 23.60
CA TYR A 31 12.53 25.66 23.37
C TYR A 31 11.26 26.01 24.15
N MET A 32 10.24 25.14 24.11
CA MET A 32 8.97 25.37 24.79
C MET A 32 9.12 25.43 26.32
N PHE A 33 9.98 24.60 26.91
CA PHE A 33 10.11 24.50 28.36
C PHE A 33 11.07 25.54 28.96
N PHE A 34 12.19 25.82 28.28
CA PHE A 34 13.27 26.65 28.84
C PHE A 34 13.29 28.10 28.32
N ILE A 35 12.92 28.34 27.06
CA ILE A 35 13.12 29.65 26.41
C ILE A 35 11.81 30.42 26.30
N ALA A 36 10.71 29.77 25.92
CA ALA A 36 9.40 30.41 25.74
C ALA A 36 8.88 31.23 26.95
N PRO A 37 9.15 30.87 28.23
CA PRO A 37 8.67 31.66 29.37
C PRO A 37 9.37 33.02 29.57
N GLY A 38 10.53 33.25 28.95
CA GLY A 38 11.41 34.40 29.24
C GLY A 38 11.57 35.41 28.10
N VAL A 39 10.78 35.30 27.04
CA VAL A 39 10.96 36.03 25.77
C VAL A 39 9.72 36.86 25.46
N SER A 40 9.89 38.05 24.86
CA SER A 40 8.77 38.90 24.44
C SER A 40 7.81 38.18 23.49
N ASP A 41 6.51 38.45 23.63
CA ASP A 41 5.44 37.73 22.93
C ASP A 41 5.60 37.73 21.39
N ASP A 42 6.08 38.83 20.81
CA ASP A 42 6.31 38.93 19.36
C ASP A 42 7.47 38.04 18.87
N PHE A 43 8.57 37.98 19.62
CA PHE A 43 9.71 37.14 19.26
C PHE A 43 9.37 35.66 19.46
N ASN A 44 8.64 35.33 20.55
CA ASN A 44 8.18 33.99 20.85
C ASN A 44 7.26 33.46 19.73
N THR A 45 6.32 34.30 19.26
CA THR A 45 5.37 33.91 18.20
C THR A 45 6.07 33.51 16.90
N ASN A 46 7.07 34.28 16.44
CA ASN A 46 7.78 33.96 15.20
C ASN A 46 8.71 32.75 15.35
N ALA A 47 9.43 32.65 16.47
CA ALA A 47 10.30 31.51 16.75
C ALA A 47 9.52 30.19 16.84
N VAL A 48 8.36 30.18 17.49
CA VAL A 48 7.47 29.00 17.56
C VAL A 48 7.00 28.59 16.16
N LYS A 49 6.68 29.52 15.27
CA LYS A 49 6.30 29.19 13.88
C LYS A 49 7.43 28.48 13.14
N PHE A 50 8.65 29.02 13.17
CA PHE A 50 9.80 28.40 12.51
C PHE A 50 10.09 27.00 13.06
N ILE A 51 10.04 26.84 14.37
CA ILE A 51 10.28 25.56 15.05
C ILE A 51 9.19 24.52 14.69
N LYS A 52 7.91 24.93 14.62
CA LYS A 52 6.82 24.06 14.14
C LYS A 52 7.02 23.63 12.69
N VAL A 53 7.36 24.55 11.80
CA VAL A 53 7.63 24.24 10.38
C VAL A 53 8.80 23.27 10.25
N PHE A 54 9.91 23.53 10.95
CA PHE A 54 11.06 22.64 10.96
C PHE A 54 10.69 21.23 11.42
N PHE A 55 9.94 21.11 12.51
CA PHE A 55 9.45 19.82 13.01
C PHE A 55 8.59 19.08 11.98
N ILE A 56 7.64 19.75 11.34
CA ILE A 56 6.78 19.15 10.30
C ILE A 56 7.63 18.64 9.12
N VAL A 57 8.60 19.43 8.66
CA VAL A 57 9.51 19.03 7.56
C VAL A 57 10.38 17.84 7.97
N SER A 58 10.91 17.81 9.21
CA SER A 58 11.66 16.67 9.72
C SER A 58 10.80 15.40 9.78
N VAL A 59 9.55 15.50 10.23
CA VAL A 59 8.60 14.37 10.22
C VAL A 59 8.36 13.89 8.80
N ALA A 60 8.05 14.80 7.87
CA ALA A 60 7.80 14.46 6.46
C ALA A 60 8.99 13.74 5.82
N PHE A 61 10.21 14.24 6.06
CA PHE A 61 11.45 13.63 5.59
C PHE A 61 11.69 12.26 6.21
N PHE A 62 11.42 12.10 7.51
CA PHE A 62 11.52 10.81 8.19
C PHE A 62 10.53 9.78 7.60
N VAL A 63 9.27 10.16 7.44
CA VAL A 63 8.24 9.30 6.83
C VAL A 63 8.62 8.94 5.40
N GLN A 64 9.05 9.91 4.60
CA GLN A 64 9.55 9.67 3.24
C GLN A 64 10.68 8.64 3.25
N ARG A 65 11.59 8.72 4.23
CA ARG A 65 12.68 7.76 4.34
C ARG A 65 12.21 6.37 4.67
N VAL A 66 11.30 6.24 5.64
CA VAL A 66 10.75 4.94 6.04
C VAL A 66 10.08 4.28 4.84
N VAL A 67 9.27 5.03 4.07
CA VAL A 67 8.63 4.54 2.85
C VAL A 67 9.66 4.12 1.80
N HIS A 68 10.66 4.95 1.51
CA HIS A 68 11.71 4.60 0.54
C HIS A 68 12.52 3.38 0.98
N GLY A 69 12.82 3.28 2.28
CA GLY A 69 13.54 2.15 2.88
C GLY A 69 12.75 0.85 2.79
N ALA A 70 11.45 0.89 3.13
CA ALA A 70 10.55 -0.25 3.02
C ALA A 70 10.42 -0.73 1.57
N LEU A 71 10.26 0.20 0.62
CA LEU A 71 10.18 -0.11 -0.81
C LEU A 71 11.49 -0.71 -1.34
N SER A 72 12.64 -0.14 -0.97
CA SER A 72 13.94 -0.71 -1.39
C SER A 72 14.17 -2.09 -0.79
N TRP A 73 13.83 -2.28 0.48
CA TRP A 73 13.94 -3.57 1.15
C TRP A 73 13.05 -4.63 0.48
N TYR A 74 11.80 -4.27 0.15
CA TYR A 74 10.89 -5.14 -0.59
C TYR A 74 11.48 -5.55 -1.95
N SER A 75 12.00 -4.59 -2.72
CA SER A 75 12.61 -4.88 -4.03
C SER A 75 13.86 -5.76 -3.94
N GLU A 76 14.69 -5.59 -2.91
CA GLU A 76 15.96 -6.30 -2.80
C GLU A 76 15.80 -7.72 -2.22
N ASN A 77 14.80 -7.93 -1.35
CA ASN A 77 14.62 -9.17 -0.59
C ASN A 77 13.48 -10.06 -1.10
N ILE A 78 12.41 -9.49 -1.67
CA ILE A 78 11.20 -10.24 -2.03
C ILE A 78 11.05 -10.36 -3.55
N ALA A 79 11.27 -9.27 -4.29
CA ALA A 79 11.10 -9.27 -5.76
C ALA A 79 12.08 -10.21 -6.50
N LYS A 80 13.22 -10.58 -5.89
CA LYS A 80 14.16 -11.55 -6.49
C LYS A 80 13.61 -12.98 -6.58
N PHE A 81 12.61 -13.33 -5.76
CA PHE A 81 12.01 -14.67 -5.75
C PHE A 81 10.75 -14.76 -6.63
N THR A 82 10.23 -13.64 -7.10
CA THR A 82 9.03 -13.56 -7.94
C THR A 82 9.39 -12.84 -9.23
N LYS A 83 9.62 -13.56 -10.34
CA LYS A 83 9.90 -12.97 -11.67
C LYS A 83 8.65 -12.28 -12.24
N THR A 84 8.16 -11.23 -11.60
CA THR A 84 6.95 -10.53 -12.03
C THR A 84 7.33 -9.17 -12.58
N ARG A 85 7.01 -8.91 -13.86
CA ARG A 85 7.16 -7.59 -14.50
C ARG A 85 6.45 -6.45 -13.74
N LEU A 86 5.50 -6.81 -12.86
CA LEU A 86 4.78 -5.88 -12.00
C LEU A 86 5.69 -5.16 -11.00
N ASP A 87 6.73 -5.80 -10.47
CA ASP A 87 7.59 -5.16 -9.46
C ASP A 87 8.45 -4.04 -10.08
N ASP A 88 8.93 -4.25 -11.31
CA ASP A 88 9.77 -3.28 -12.03
C ASP A 88 8.98 -2.04 -12.47
N GLU A 89 7.68 -2.17 -12.72
CA GLU A 89 6.82 -1.07 -13.18
C GLU A 89 6.09 -0.37 -12.03
N LEU A 90 5.61 -1.11 -11.02
CA LEU A 90 4.78 -0.55 -9.93
C LEU A 90 5.62 0.13 -8.84
N ILE A 91 6.80 -0.39 -8.51
CA ILE A 91 7.64 0.16 -7.43
C ILE A 91 8.07 1.60 -7.72
N PRO A 92 8.54 1.96 -8.93
CA PRO A 92 8.87 3.35 -9.25
C PRO A 92 7.66 4.29 -9.21
N LEU A 93 6.49 3.82 -9.67
CA LEU A 93 5.25 4.60 -9.64
C LEU A 93 4.81 4.89 -8.20
N PHE A 94 4.78 3.87 -7.34
CA PHE A 94 4.41 4.02 -5.94
C PHE A 94 5.39 4.92 -5.17
N ARG A 95 6.69 4.83 -5.47
CA ARG A 95 7.70 5.73 -4.90
C ARG A 95 7.43 7.20 -5.26
N ARG A 96 7.13 7.49 -6.54
CA ARG A 96 6.81 8.85 -6.99
C ARG A 96 5.51 9.35 -6.36
N ALA A 97 4.46 8.53 -6.37
CA ALA A 97 3.15 8.89 -5.82
C ALA A 97 3.22 9.19 -4.31
N SER A 98 3.86 8.31 -3.54
CA SER A 98 4.04 8.50 -2.09
C SER A 98 4.87 9.74 -1.77
N ASN A 99 5.92 10.03 -2.55
CA ASN A 99 6.70 11.27 -2.37
C ASN A 99 5.83 12.52 -2.57
N ILE A 100 5.05 12.59 -3.64
CA ILE A 100 4.14 13.71 -3.91
C ILE A 100 3.13 13.85 -2.76
N LEU A 101 2.54 12.74 -2.33
CA LEU A 101 1.51 12.75 -1.27
C LEU A 101 2.06 13.23 0.07
N ILE A 102 3.24 12.75 0.50
CA ILE A 102 3.86 13.13 1.77
C ILE A 102 4.15 14.63 1.80
N TRP A 103 4.74 15.17 0.74
CA TRP A 103 5.05 16.61 0.67
C TRP A 103 3.79 17.48 0.53
N ALA A 104 2.77 17.01 -0.18
CA ALA A 104 1.49 17.70 -0.24
C ALA A 104 0.82 17.79 1.15
N ILE A 105 0.83 16.69 1.91
CA ILE A 105 0.31 16.68 3.29
C ILE A 105 1.15 17.59 4.19
N ALA A 106 2.48 17.52 4.11
CA ALA A 106 3.36 18.38 4.90
C ALA A 106 3.07 19.86 4.65
N LEU A 107 2.87 20.25 3.38
CA LEU A 107 2.49 21.61 3.02
C LEU A 107 1.15 22.01 3.66
N LEU A 108 0.11 21.16 3.54
CA LEU A 108 -1.20 21.45 4.15
C LEU A 108 -1.13 21.64 5.66
N VAL A 109 -0.27 20.90 6.36
CA VAL A 109 -0.08 21.03 7.81
C VAL A 109 0.71 22.30 8.17
N ILE A 110 1.54 22.81 7.27
CA ILE A 110 2.30 24.07 7.46
C ILE A 110 1.42 25.31 7.31
N LEU A 111 0.44 25.31 6.39
CA LEU A 111 -0.41 26.49 6.12
C LEU A 111 -1.07 27.12 7.39
N PRO A 112 -1.66 26.34 8.32
CA PRO A 112 -2.24 26.87 9.55
C PRO A 112 -1.24 27.56 10.48
N VAL A 113 0.05 27.21 10.41
CA VAL A 113 1.12 27.87 11.19
C VAL A 113 1.26 29.35 10.81
N PHE A 114 0.91 29.69 9.57
CA PHE A 114 0.88 31.07 9.06
C PHE A 114 -0.49 31.74 9.15
N GLY A 115 -1.47 31.10 9.82
CA GLY A 115 -2.83 31.63 9.95
C GLY A 115 -3.70 31.44 8.72
N VAL A 116 -3.29 30.62 7.74
CA VAL A 116 -4.11 30.29 6.57
C VAL A 116 -5.16 29.26 6.96
N ASN A 117 -6.44 29.56 6.68
CA ASN A 117 -7.52 28.60 6.88
C ASN A 117 -7.49 27.53 5.77
N ILE A 118 -7.24 26.28 6.16
CA ILE A 118 -7.18 25.15 5.24
C ILE A 118 -8.47 24.34 5.17
N SER A 119 -9.54 24.73 5.87
CA SER A 119 -10.80 23.96 5.93
C SER A 119 -11.33 23.70 4.53
N ALA A 120 -11.37 24.72 3.67
CA ALA A 120 -11.80 24.56 2.28
C ALA A 120 -10.91 23.59 1.50
N LEU A 121 -9.58 23.69 1.64
CA LEU A 121 -8.62 22.81 0.96
C LEU A 121 -8.78 21.35 1.40
N VAL A 122 -8.88 21.12 2.72
CA VAL A 122 -9.06 19.78 3.28
C VAL A 122 -10.41 19.19 2.88
N THR A 123 -11.48 19.98 2.89
CA THR A 123 -12.79 19.55 2.42
C THR A 123 -12.76 19.15 0.94
N THR A 124 -12.17 19.98 0.07
CA THR A 124 -12.07 19.67 -1.37
C THR A 124 -11.21 18.43 -1.62
N LEU A 125 -10.09 18.28 -0.91
CA LEU A 125 -9.23 17.09 -1.03
C LEU A 125 -9.94 15.84 -0.50
N GLY A 126 -10.72 15.96 0.57
CA GLY A 126 -11.55 14.88 1.11
C GLY A 126 -12.57 14.38 0.09
N VAL A 127 -13.33 15.29 -0.52
CA VAL A 127 -14.31 14.96 -1.57
C VAL A 127 -13.62 14.38 -2.82
N SER A 128 -12.49 14.95 -3.22
CA SER A 128 -11.72 14.47 -4.38
C SER A 128 -11.16 13.05 -4.15
N SER A 129 -10.76 12.74 -2.91
CA SER A 129 -10.26 11.41 -2.55
C SER A 129 -11.32 10.33 -2.69
N LEU A 130 -12.61 10.66 -2.47
CA LEU A 130 -13.71 9.72 -2.71
C LEU A 130 -13.82 9.37 -4.19
N ALA A 131 -13.67 10.34 -5.09
CA ALA A 131 -13.69 10.10 -6.54
C ALA A 131 -12.59 9.10 -6.96
N VAL A 132 -11.36 9.28 -6.43
CA VAL A 132 -10.25 8.35 -6.67
C VAL A 132 -10.54 6.96 -6.10
N ALA A 133 -11.10 6.88 -4.89
CA ALA A 133 -11.46 5.62 -4.26
C ALA A 133 -12.54 4.87 -5.05
N LEU A 134 -13.54 5.58 -5.57
CA LEU A 134 -14.58 5.00 -6.41
C LEU A 134 -14.02 4.48 -7.73
N ALA A 135 -13.09 5.22 -8.36
CA ALA A 135 -12.42 4.76 -9.57
C ALA A 135 -11.56 3.50 -9.34
N ALA A 136 -10.94 3.38 -8.16
CA ALA A 136 -10.11 2.23 -7.79
C ALA A 136 -10.90 1.02 -7.28
N LYS A 137 -12.19 1.21 -6.93
CA LYS A 137 -13.04 0.23 -6.25
C LYS A 137 -13.00 -1.16 -6.87
N ASP A 138 -13.21 -1.26 -8.18
CA ASP A 138 -13.29 -2.57 -8.85
C ASP A 138 -11.93 -3.28 -8.92
N THR A 139 -10.85 -2.52 -9.05
CA THR A 139 -9.49 -3.08 -9.01
C THR A 139 -9.21 -3.70 -7.64
N ILE A 140 -9.51 -2.97 -6.57
CA ILE A 140 -9.32 -3.45 -5.19
C ILE A 140 -10.22 -4.66 -4.92
N ALA A 141 -11.49 -4.60 -5.32
CA ALA A 141 -12.43 -5.69 -5.14
C ALA A 141 -11.95 -6.99 -5.82
N ASN A 142 -11.40 -6.90 -7.04
CA ASN A 142 -10.84 -8.06 -7.72
C ASN A 142 -9.62 -8.65 -6.99
N ILE A 143 -8.75 -7.81 -6.43
CA ILE A 143 -7.57 -8.26 -5.67
C ILE A 143 -8.01 -8.99 -4.39
N ILE A 144 -8.93 -8.38 -3.62
CA ILE A 144 -9.46 -8.98 -2.39
C ILE A 144 -10.17 -10.30 -2.70
N SER A 145 -11.00 -10.34 -3.74
CA SER A 145 -11.64 -11.56 -4.20
C SER A 145 -10.65 -12.65 -4.61
N GLY A 146 -9.57 -12.28 -5.31
CA GLY A 146 -8.51 -13.21 -5.67
C GLY A 146 -7.82 -13.82 -4.44
N LEU A 147 -7.48 -12.99 -3.46
CA LEU A 147 -6.89 -13.44 -2.20
C LEU A 147 -7.83 -14.39 -1.45
N MET A 148 -9.12 -14.07 -1.35
CA MET A 148 -10.10 -14.94 -0.70
C MET A 148 -10.24 -16.29 -1.40
N ILE A 149 -10.27 -16.32 -2.75
CA ILE A 149 -10.29 -17.57 -3.50
C ILE A 149 -9.04 -18.42 -3.21
N MET A 150 -7.86 -17.80 -3.10
CA MET A 150 -6.62 -18.52 -2.77
C MET A 150 -6.59 -19.08 -1.35
N ILE A 151 -7.19 -18.36 -0.39
CA ILE A 151 -7.25 -18.74 1.03
C ILE A 151 -8.30 -19.84 1.23
N ASP A 152 -9.54 -19.59 0.83
CA ASP A 152 -10.67 -20.48 1.07
C ASP A 152 -10.66 -21.70 0.14
N ARG A 153 -10.00 -21.56 -1.02
CA ARG A 153 -9.87 -22.58 -2.07
C ARG A 153 -11.21 -23.26 -2.42
N PRO A 154 -12.27 -22.49 -2.79
CA PRO A 154 -13.54 -23.07 -3.24
C PRO A 154 -13.39 -23.92 -4.52
N PHE A 155 -12.33 -23.65 -5.28
CA PHE A 155 -11.82 -24.46 -6.37
C PHE A 155 -10.29 -24.33 -6.43
N ARG A 156 -9.64 -25.29 -7.04
CA ARG A 156 -8.19 -25.40 -7.20
C ARG A 156 -7.83 -25.54 -8.68
N PRO A 157 -6.59 -25.22 -9.08
CA PRO A 157 -6.12 -25.59 -10.41
C PRO A 157 -6.40 -27.07 -10.69
N GLN A 158 -6.81 -27.39 -11.91
CA GLN A 158 -7.26 -28.70 -12.40
C GLN A 158 -8.66 -29.15 -11.94
N ASP A 159 -9.37 -28.36 -11.14
CA ASP A 159 -10.78 -28.65 -10.86
C ASP A 159 -11.65 -28.38 -12.09
N LYS A 160 -12.68 -29.21 -12.31
CA LYS A 160 -13.77 -28.92 -13.24
C LYS A 160 -14.89 -28.19 -12.50
N ILE A 161 -15.21 -26.99 -12.95
CA ILE A 161 -16.23 -26.13 -12.35
C ILE A 161 -17.28 -25.70 -13.38
N LYS A 162 -18.49 -25.40 -12.92
CA LYS A 162 -19.51 -24.71 -13.70
C LYS A 162 -19.49 -23.22 -13.38
N LEU A 163 -19.27 -22.41 -14.40
CA LEU A 163 -19.35 -20.95 -14.30
C LEU A 163 -20.82 -20.48 -14.31
N PRO A 164 -21.08 -19.24 -13.86
CA PRO A 164 -22.43 -18.66 -13.86
C PRO A 164 -23.05 -18.55 -15.26
N THR A 165 -22.22 -18.48 -16.31
CA THR A 165 -22.61 -18.51 -17.72
C THR A 165 -23.22 -19.85 -18.14
N GLY A 166 -23.05 -20.90 -17.34
CA GLY A 166 -23.52 -22.25 -17.61
C GLY A 166 -22.44 -23.17 -18.21
N GLU A 167 -21.32 -22.61 -18.66
CA GLU A 167 -20.18 -23.33 -19.21
C GLU A 167 -19.47 -24.16 -18.13
N VAL A 168 -19.03 -25.36 -18.51
CA VAL A 168 -18.18 -26.21 -17.68
C VAL A 168 -16.75 -26.05 -18.18
N VAL A 169 -15.85 -25.69 -17.27
CA VAL A 169 -14.46 -25.34 -17.58
C VAL A 169 -13.50 -25.98 -16.58
N GLU A 170 -12.25 -26.14 -16.98
CA GLU A 170 -11.15 -26.57 -16.11
C GLU A 170 -10.35 -25.36 -15.62
N VAL A 171 -10.02 -25.32 -14.32
CA VAL A 171 -9.25 -24.21 -13.73
C VAL A 171 -7.78 -24.33 -14.14
N LEU A 172 -7.26 -23.34 -14.88
CA LEU A 172 -5.84 -23.30 -15.26
C LEU A 172 -4.98 -22.63 -14.19
N ASP A 173 -5.38 -21.41 -13.80
CA ASP A 173 -4.58 -20.57 -12.89
C ASP A 173 -5.48 -19.58 -12.16
N ILE A 174 -5.12 -19.31 -10.91
CA ILE A 174 -5.78 -18.33 -10.06
C ILE A 174 -4.81 -17.17 -9.89
N GLY A 175 -5.01 -16.11 -10.66
CA GLY A 175 -4.22 -14.89 -10.56
C GLY A 175 -4.75 -13.94 -9.50
N VAL A 176 -3.97 -12.88 -9.21
CA VAL A 176 -4.32 -11.88 -8.18
C VAL A 176 -5.63 -11.13 -8.51
N ARG A 177 -5.84 -10.74 -9.78
CA ARG A 177 -7.02 -9.97 -10.22
C ARG A 177 -8.03 -10.82 -11.01
N ARG A 178 -7.56 -11.84 -11.72
CA ARG A 178 -8.35 -12.63 -12.66
C ARG A 178 -7.95 -14.09 -12.56
N SER A 179 -8.90 -14.98 -12.76
CA SER A 179 -8.66 -16.42 -12.89
C SER A 179 -8.81 -16.83 -14.35
N LYS A 180 -8.02 -17.83 -14.75
CA LYS A 180 -8.01 -18.38 -16.11
C LYS A 180 -8.56 -19.79 -16.09
N PHE A 181 -9.40 -20.09 -17.07
CA PHE A 181 -10.03 -21.39 -17.24
C PHE A 181 -9.83 -21.88 -18.67
N LEU A 182 -9.72 -23.19 -18.84
CA LEU A 182 -9.72 -23.86 -20.14
C LEU A 182 -11.13 -24.36 -20.41
N SER A 183 -11.71 -23.91 -21.50
CA SER A 183 -12.98 -24.40 -22.01
C SER A 183 -12.78 -25.68 -22.83
N ASP A 184 -13.84 -26.47 -23.00
CA ASP A 184 -13.81 -27.75 -23.74
C ASP A 184 -13.44 -27.57 -25.23
N ASP A 185 -13.67 -26.37 -25.78
CA ASP A 185 -13.27 -25.98 -27.14
C ASP A 185 -11.78 -25.56 -27.26
N GLY A 186 -11.03 -25.62 -26.16
CA GLY A 186 -9.62 -25.24 -26.09
C GLY A 186 -9.38 -23.73 -25.89
N SER A 187 -10.43 -22.92 -25.77
CA SER A 187 -10.31 -21.48 -25.52
C SER A 187 -9.96 -21.18 -24.05
N ILE A 188 -9.24 -20.07 -23.81
CA ILE A 188 -8.92 -19.60 -22.46
C ILE A 188 -9.95 -18.54 -22.05
N VAL A 189 -10.78 -18.88 -21.07
CA VAL A 189 -11.75 -17.96 -20.47
C VAL A 189 -11.08 -17.22 -19.33
N ILE A 190 -11.12 -15.88 -19.36
CA ILE A 190 -10.50 -15.03 -18.34
C ILE A 190 -11.61 -14.30 -17.59
N VAL A 191 -11.79 -14.62 -16.31
CA VAL A 191 -12.86 -14.04 -15.49
C VAL A 191 -12.28 -13.17 -14.37
N PRO A 192 -12.79 -11.96 -14.15
CA PRO A 192 -12.46 -11.16 -12.98
C PRO A 192 -12.82 -11.89 -11.69
N ASN A 193 -11.92 -11.87 -10.71
CA ASN A 193 -12.13 -12.58 -9.44
C ASN A 193 -13.36 -12.04 -8.69
N MET A 194 -13.64 -10.74 -8.82
CA MET A 194 -14.82 -10.11 -8.22
C MET A 194 -16.13 -10.74 -8.69
N ASP A 195 -16.22 -11.14 -9.96
CA ASP A 195 -17.43 -11.74 -10.53
C ASP A 195 -17.60 -13.19 -10.05
N LEU A 196 -16.48 -13.91 -9.89
CA LEU A 196 -16.45 -15.26 -9.33
C LEU A 196 -16.91 -15.28 -7.87
N SER A 197 -16.45 -14.34 -7.03
CA SER A 197 -16.84 -14.28 -5.62
C SER A 197 -18.31 -13.90 -5.41
N LYS A 198 -18.92 -13.17 -6.36
CA LYS A 198 -20.32 -12.74 -6.26
C LYS A 198 -21.32 -13.77 -6.77
N SER A 199 -20.83 -14.79 -7.47
CA SER A 199 -21.68 -15.71 -8.20
C SER A 199 -21.64 -17.12 -7.61
N ARG A 200 -22.67 -17.92 -7.90
CA ARG A 200 -22.67 -19.34 -7.53
C ARG A 200 -21.75 -20.12 -8.46
N ILE A 201 -20.76 -20.79 -7.90
CA ILE A 201 -19.86 -21.71 -8.62
C ILE A 201 -20.16 -23.14 -8.15
N VAL A 202 -20.24 -24.08 -9.09
CA VAL A 202 -20.41 -25.51 -8.79
C VAL A 202 -19.12 -26.23 -9.09
N ASN A 203 -18.51 -26.90 -8.10
CA ASN A 203 -17.30 -27.67 -8.27
C ASN A 203 -17.63 -29.16 -8.40
N TYR A 204 -17.29 -29.78 -9.53
CA TYR A 204 -17.56 -31.20 -9.80
C TYR A 204 -16.44 -32.14 -9.36
N THR A 205 -15.22 -31.64 -9.19
CA THR A 205 -14.05 -32.45 -8.79
C THR A 205 -14.05 -32.70 -7.29
N TYR A 206 -14.20 -31.63 -6.49
CA TYR A 206 -14.04 -31.69 -5.03
C TYR A 206 -15.03 -32.64 -4.35
N GLY A 207 -16.28 -32.69 -4.82
CA GLY A 207 -17.30 -33.59 -4.29
C GLY A 207 -16.98 -35.07 -4.55
N LYS A 208 -16.48 -35.39 -5.75
CA LYS A 208 -16.14 -36.77 -6.14
C LYS A 208 -14.94 -37.32 -5.38
N GLU A 209 -13.92 -36.49 -5.13
CA GLU A 209 -12.78 -36.89 -4.31
C GLU A 209 -13.20 -37.23 -2.88
N ARG A 210 -14.12 -36.43 -2.31
CA ARG A 210 -14.63 -36.66 -0.95
C ARG A 210 -15.45 -37.95 -0.87
N GLU A 211 -16.31 -38.23 -1.86
CA GLU A 211 -17.07 -39.48 -1.92
C GLU A 211 -16.16 -40.70 -1.99
N LYS A 212 -15.09 -40.64 -2.81
CA LYS A 212 -14.12 -41.73 -2.93
C LYS A 212 -13.40 -42.03 -1.61
N LYS A 213 -13.04 -40.98 -0.84
CA LYS A 213 -12.40 -41.13 0.48
C LYS A 213 -13.33 -41.70 1.56
N LEU A 214 -14.64 -41.51 1.45
CA LEU A 214 -15.61 -42.07 2.40
C LEU A 214 -15.91 -43.56 2.13
N LYS A 215 -15.60 -44.04 0.92
CA LYS A 215 -15.83 -45.43 0.49
C LYS A 215 -14.58 -46.32 0.60
N SER A 216 -13.44 -45.76 1.02
CA SER A 216 -12.16 -46.45 1.25
C SER A 216 -11.87 -46.56 2.75
#